data_AF-A0AAU2JHK3-F1
#
_entry.id   AF-A0AAU2JHK3-F1
#
_cell.length_a   1.000
_cell.length_b   1.000
_cell.length_c   1.000
_cell.angle_alpha   90.00
_cell.angle_beta   90.00
_cell.angle_gamma   90.00
#
_symmetry.space_group_name_H-M   'P 1'
#
loop_
_entity.id
_entity.type
_entity.pdbx_description
1 polymer ?
#
loop_
_entity_poly.entity_id
_entity_poly.type
_entity_poly.pdbx_seq_one_letter_code
_entity_poly.pdbx_strand_id
1 'polypeptide(L)'
;MVGGRARARSPRQFTQDPEAWPEQVIADPAAEAVRQIARTLAQALERLGLSLRAAAAGSGVNRQAIADLLAGRSWPDVATIARLAHFTGFALWPDSSNIERNRTH
;
A
#
# COMPACT_ATOMS: atom_id res chain seq x y z
N MET A 1 7.52 0.22 -17.80
CA MET A 1 6.14 -0.12 -17.37
C MET A 1 6.04 -1.63 -17.32
N VAL A 2 5.96 -2.25 -16.13
CA VAL A 2 5.91 -3.73 -16.05
C VAL A 2 4.50 -4.17 -16.49
N GLY A 3 4.43 -4.93 -17.58
CA GLY A 3 3.21 -5.21 -18.36
C GLY A 3 2.21 -6.22 -17.75
N GLY A 4 1.08 -6.35 -18.44
CA GLY A 4 -0.24 -6.83 -17.98
C GLY A 4 -0.40 -8.27 -17.47
N ARG A 5 0.68 -9.04 -17.26
CA ARG A 5 0.60 -10.35 -16.58
C ARG A 5 1.05 -10.31 -15.12
N ALA A 6 2.01 -9.45 -14.78
CA ALA A 6 2.48 -9.31 -13.39
C ALA A 6 1.41 -8.71 -12.45
N ARG A 7 0.46 -7.94 -13.00
CA ARG A 7 -0.67 -7.37 -12.24
C ARG A 7 -1.93 -8.25 -12.21
N ALA A 8 -1.93 -9.40 -12.89
CA ALA A 8 -3.06 -10.33 -12.85
C ALA A 8 -3.27 -10.88 -11.43
N ARG A 9 -2.17 -11.04 -10.68
CA ARG A 9 -2.18 -11.30 -9.25
C ARG A 9 -2.17 -9.97 -8.50
N SER A 10 -3.17 -9.76 -7.66
CA SER A 10 -3.22 -8.63 -6.72
C SER A 10 -2.15 -8.76 -5.63
N PRO A 11 -1.67 -7.67 -5.02
CA PRO A 11 -0.66 -7.71 -3.96
C PRO A 11 -1.01 -8.69 -2.82
N ARG A 12 -2.27 -8.69 -2.36
CA ARG A 12 -2.71 -9.60 -1.28
C ARG A 12 -2.59 -11.07 -1.62
N GLN A 13 -2.66 -11.41 -2.90
CA GLN A 13 -2.53 -12.79 -3.30
C GLN A 13 -1.10 -13.30 -3.15
N PHE A 14 -0.08 -12.46 -2.94
CA PHE A 14 1.30 -12.89 -2.69
C PHE A 14 1.56 -13.37 -1.25
N THR A 15 0.58 -13.23 -0.34
CA THR A 15 0.63 -13.87 0.99
C THR A 15 0.24 -15.34 0.91
N GLN A 16 0.48 -16.10 1.99
CA GLN A 16 -0.01 -17.48 2.11
C GLN A 16 -1.53 -17.51 2.35
N ASP A 17 -2.04 -16.51 3.08
CA ASP A 17 -3.47 -16.29 3.31
C ASP A 17 -3.86 -14.87 2.90
N PRO A 18 -4.57 -14.69 1.76
CA PRO A 18 -5.01 -13.38 1.28
C PRO A 18 -6.01 -12.66 2.18
N GLU A 19 -6.72 -13.36 3.05
CA GLU A 19 -7.70 -12.77 3.97
C GLU A 19 -7.03 -12.23 5.25
N ALA A 20 -5.81 -12.69 5.55
CA ALA A 20 -4.96 -12.15 6.60
C ALA A 20 -4.16 -10.90 6.16
N TRP A 21 -4.46 -10.33 4.99
CA TRP A 21 -3.87 -9.07 4.56
C TRP A 21 -4.21 -7.93 5.53
N PRO A 22 -3.28 -7.00 5.85
CA PRO A 22 -1.88 -6.89 5.40
C PRO A 22 -0.85 -7.47 6.40
N GLU A 23 -1.19 -8.45 7.23
CA GLU A 23 -0.36 -8.77 8.39
C GLU A 23 0.91 -9.57 8.05
N GLN A 24 0.88 -10.42 7.02
CA GLN A 24 2.00 -11.30 6.66
C GLN A 24 3.01 -10.61 5.75
N VAL A 25 4.32 -10.75 6.05
CA VAL A 25 5.41 -10.25 5.20
C VAL A 25 5.45 -11.03 3.88
N ILE A 26 5.77 -10.32 2.79
CA ILE A 26 5.78 -10.85 1.43
C ILE A 26 7.22 -10.89 0.90
N ALA A 27 7.58 -11.98 0.22
CA ALA A 27 8.91 -12.13 -0.38
C ALA A 27 9.08 -11.33 -1.68
N ASP A 28 8.00 -11.17 -2.46
CA ASP A 28 8.03 -10.32 -3.66
C ASP A 28 8.20 -8.84 -3.24
N PRO A 29 9.26 -8.15 -3.71
CA PRO A 29 9.58 -6.81 -3.23
C PRO A 29 8.53 -5.77 -3.61
N ALA A 30 7.85 -5.93 -4.75
CA ALA A 30 6.82 -4.99 -5.17
C ALA A 30 5.55 -5.16 -4.33
N ALA A 31 5.12 -6.40 -4.10
CA ALA A 31 3.97 -6.69 -3.24
C ALA A 31 4.23 -6.33 -1.77
N GLU A 32 5.45 -6.54 -1.26
CA GLU A 32 5.85 -6.09 0.08
C GLU A 32 5.80 -4.57 0.20
N ALA A 33 6.24 -3.83 -0.83
CA ALA A 33 6.11 -2.37 -0.84
C ALA A 33 4.64 -1.94 -0.76
N VAL A 34 3.75 -2.56 -1.53
CA VAL A 34 2.31 -2.26 -1.47
C VAL A 34 1.71 -2.62 -0.11
N ARG A 35 2.12 -3.73 0.50
CA ARG A 35 1.70 -4.12 1.85
C ARG A 35 2.09 -3.06 2.88
N GLN A 36 3.35 -2.61 2.88
CA GLN A 36 3.82 -1.58 3.81
C GLN A 36 3.09 -0.26 3.60
N ILE A 37 2.89 0.15 2.34
CA ILE A 37 2.06 1.32 2.00
C ILE A 37 0.65 1.20 2.59
N ALA A 38 0.00 0.04 2.40
CA ALA A 38 -1.36 -0.18 2.89
C ALA A 38 -1.42 -0.11 4.43
N ARG A 39 -0.46 -0.72 5.13
CA ARG A 39 -0.36 -0.66 6.61
C ARG A 39 -0.15 0.76 7.10
N THR A 40 0.82 1.48 6.53
CA THR A 40 1.12 2.86 6.93
C THR A 40 -0.06 3.79 6.65
N LEU A 41 -0.73 3.62 5.51
CA LEU A 41 -1.91 4.40 5.17
C LEU A 41 -3.07 4.11 6.15
N ALA A 42 -3.34 2.85 6.47
CA ALA A 42 -4.38 2.48 7.44
C ALA A 42 -4.14 3.16 8.80
N GLN A 43 -2.90 3.08 9.30
CA GLN A 43 -2.50 3.73 10.55
C GLN A 43 -2.61 5.26 10.48
N ALA A 44 -2.23 5.87 9.35
CA ALA A 44 -2.35 7.31 9.16
C ALA A 44 -3.82 7.76 9.20
N LEU A 45 -4.71 7.04 8.51
CA LEU A 45 -6.15 7.35 8.51
C LEU A 45 -6.76 7.21 9.90
N GLU A 46 -6.41 6.15 10.63
CA GLU A 46 -6.85 5.95 12.01
C GLU A 46 -6.38 7.08 12.93
N ARG A 47 -5.07 7.40 12.90
CA ARG A 47 -4.47 8.47 13.72
C ARG A 47 -5.09 9.85 13.46
N LEU A 48 -5.46 10.12 12.21
CA LEU A 48 -6.08 11.39 11.80
C LEU A 48 -7.60 11.38 11.95
N GLY A 49 -8.22 10.25 12.34
CA GLY A 49 -9.68 10.11 12.41
C GLY A 49 -10.38 10.27 11.05
N LEU A 50 -9.68 9.94 9.95
CA LEU A 50 -10.16 10.18 8.59
C LEU A 50 -10.96 8.99 8.05
N SER A 51 -12.17 9.28 7.57
CA SER A 51 -12.91 8.34 6.73
C SER A 51 -12.29 8.24 5.32
N LEU A 52 -12.57 7.15 4.60
CA LEU A 52 -12.18 7.03 3.19
C LEU A 52 -12.75 8.15 2.31
N ARG A 53 -13.94 8.67 2.66
CA ARG A 53 -14.55 9.79 1.94
C ARG A 53 -13.74 11.08 2.14
N ALA A 54 -13.37 11.38 3.39
CA ALA A 54 -12.53 12.54 3.70
C ALA A 54 -11.15 12.42 3.05
N ALA A 55 -10.54 11.23 3.10
CA ALA A 55 -9.26 10.97 2.45
C ALA A 55 -9.32 11.17 0.94
N ALA A 56 -10.38 10.70 0.28
CA ALA A 56 -10.58 10.89 -1.16
C ALA A 56 -10.73 12.38 -1.51
N ALA A 57 -11.56 13.10 -0.75
CA ALA A 57 -11.79 14.53 -0.98
C ALA A 57 -10.51 15.36 -0.79
N GLY A 58 -9.72 15.09 0.25
CA GLY A 58 -8.52 15.86 0.56
C GLY A 58 -7.30 15.52 -0.30
N SER A 59 -7.15 14.26 -0.71
CA SER A 59 -6.03 13.83 -1.57
C SER A 59 -6.32 13.95 -3.07
N GLY A 60 -7.59 14.08 -3.47
CA GLY A 60 -8.01 13.98 -4.86
C GLY A 60 -7.82 12.58 -5.47
N VAL A 61 -7.61 11.55 -4.65
CA VAL A 61 -7.57 10.14 -5.07
C VAL A 61 -8.97 9.54 -4.99
N ASN A 62 -9.34 8.72 -5.97
CA ASN A 62 -10.63 8.05 -5.97
C ASN A 62 -10.82 7.18 -4.71
N ARG A 63 -11.97 7.31 -4.03
CA ARG A 63 -12.29 6.57 -2.80
C ARG A 63 -12.17 5.05 -2.96
N GLN A 64 -12.59 4.49 -4.10
CA GLN A 64 -12.49 3.07 -4.39
C GLN A 64 -11.02 2.65 -4.56
N ALA A 65 -10.19 3.47 -5.21
CA ALA A 65 -8.75 3.20 -5.32
C ALA A 65 -8.07 3.14 -3.96
N ILE A 66 -8.44 4.02 -3.02
CA ILE A 66 -7.97 3.97 -1.62
C ILE A 66 -8.42 2.67 -0.95
N ALA A 67 -9.70 2.30 -1.10
CA ALA A 67 -10.24 1.07 -0.52
C ALA A 67 -9.56 -0.19 -1.07
N ASP A 68 -9.28 -0.23 -2.38
CA ASP A 68 -8.61 -1.36 -3.02
C ASP A 68 -7.12 -1.44 -2.66
N LEU A 69 -6.46 -0.30 -2.48
CA LEU A 69 -5.10 -0.25 -1.94
C LEU A 69 -5.05 -0.81 -0.52
N LEU A 70 -5.91 -0.34 0.37
CA LEU A 70 -5.97 -0.81 1.75
C LEU A 70 -6.25 -2.31 1.84
N ALA A 71 -7.08 -2.83 0.94
CA ALA A 71 -7.41 -4.25 0.87
C ALA A 71 -6.41 -5.09 0.03
N GLY A 72 -5.35 -4.48 -0.52
CA GLY A 72 -4.35 -5.17 -1.34
C GLY A 72 -4.89 -5.75 -2.64
N ARG A 73 -6.01 -5.21 -3.16
CA ARG A 73 -6.66 -5.64 -4.40
C ARG A 73 -6.12 -4.95 -5.65
N SER A 74 -5.40 -3.83 -5.49
CA SER A 74 -4.88 -3.05 -6.61
C SER A 74 -3.40 -2.69 -6.43
N TRP A 75 -2.73 -2.48 -7.57
CA TRP A 75 -1.39 -1.93 -7.63
C TRP A 75 -1.49 -0.40 -7.74
N PRO A 76 -1.18 0.38 -6.69
CA PRO A 76 -1.21 1.83 -6.76
C PRO A 76 -0.12 2.33 -7.72
N ASP A 77 -0.39 3.46 -8.37
CA ASP A 77 0.64 4.19 -9.10
C ASP A 77 1.36 5.22 -8.21
N VAL A 78 2.48 5.74 -8.70
CA VAL A 78 3.30 6.71 -7.96
C VAL A 78 2.52 7.99 -7.63
N ALA A 79 1.64 8.45 -8.52
CA ALA A 79 0.83 9.64 -8.32
C ALA A 79 -0.18 9.46 -7.17
N THR A 80 -0.79 8.28 -7.06
CA THR A 80 -1.69 7.89 -5.96
C THR A 80 -0.95 7.95 -4.64
N ILE A 81 0.23 7.34 -4.56
CA ILE A 81 1.03 7.33 -3.32
C ILE A 81 1.46 8.74 -2.92
N ALA A 82 1.96 9.53 -3.88
CA ALA A 82 2.41 10.90 -3.63
C ALA A 82 1.28 11.80 -3.10
N ARG A 83 0.08 11.71 -3.69
CA ARG A 83 -1.09 12.49 -3.26
C ARG A 83 -1.57 12.10 -1.86
N LEU A 84 -1.61 10.80 -1.56
CA LEU A 84 -1.99 10.32 -0.22
C LEU A 84 -0.95 10.71 0.84
N ALA A 85 0.34 10.58 0.52
CA ALA A 85 1.41 10.98 1.43
C ALA A 85 1.37 12.49 1.70
N HIS A 86 1.21 13.31 0.65
CA HIS A 86 1.10 14.76 0.79
C HIS A 86 -0.10 15.17 1.64
N PHE A 87 -1.28 14.59 1.39
CA PHE A 87 -2.49 14.92 2.13
C PHE A 87 -2.44 14.45 3.60
N THR A 88 -1.92 13.25 3.86
CA THR A 88 -1.85 12.70 5.22
C THR A 88 -0.68 13.26 6.03
N GLY A 89 0.38 13.76 5.38
CA GLY A 89 1.62 14.16 6.02
C GLY A 89 2.52 12.99 6.43
N PHE A 90 2.15 11.75 6.11
CA PHE A 90 2.93 10.54 6.41
C PHE A 90 3.76 10.10 5.21
N ALA A 91 4.99 9.67 5.47
CA ALA A 91 5.81 8.99 4.46
C ALA A 91 5.24 7.58 4.21
N LEU A 92 4.61 7.38 3.04
CA LEU A 92 3.98 6.10 2.69
C LEU A 92 4.94 5.12 2.01
N TRP A 93 5.95 5.63 1.30
CA TRP A 93 6.91 4.76 0.63
C TRP A 93 7.78 4.02 1.65
N PRO A 94 8.00 2.70 1.47
CA PRO A 94 8.91 1.92 2.32
C PRO A 94 10.28 2.57 2.42
N ASP A 95 10.79 2.75 3.63
CA ASP A 95 12.19 3.12 3.82
C ASP A 95 13.09 1.93 3.44
N SER A 96 14.10 2.20 2.61
CA SER A 96 15.09 1.22 2.16
C SER A 96 15.90 0.61 3.29
N SER A 97 15.95 1.24 4.47
CA SER A 97 16.60 0.72 5.69
C SER A 97 16.02 -0.63 6.16
N ASN A 98 14.83 -1.03 5.68
CA ASN A 98 14.20 -2.31 6.01
C ASN A 98 14.31 -3.37 4.90
N ILE A 99 14.81 -3.03 3.70
CA ILE A 99 15.02 -4.00 2.61
C ILE A 99 16.40 -4.68 2.71
N GLU A 100 17.36 -4.06 3.39
CA GLU A 100 18.75 -4.58 3.49
C GLU A 100 18.98 -5.59 4.63
N ARG A 101 18.06 -5.72 5.61
CA ARG A 101 18.29 -6.59 6.78
C ARG A 101 18.03 -8.09 6.61
N ASN A 102 17.65 -8.55 5.40
CA ASN A 102 17.41 -9.98 5.14
C ASN A 102 18.43 -10.61 4.16
N ARG A 103 19.57 -9.95 3.94
CA ARG A 103 20.74 -10.53 3.26
C ARG A 103 21.91 -10.69 4.23
N THR A 104 21.78 -11.59 5.21
CA THR A 104 22.94 -12.08 5.95
C THR A 104 22.66 -13.46 6.54
N HIS A 105 23.02 -14.49 5.76
CA HIS A 105 23.93 -15.61 6.11
C HIS A 105 23.65 -16.82 5.21
#